data_AF-A0A1A6HEI3-F1
#
_entry.id   AF-A0A1A6HEI3-F1
#
_cell.length_a   1.000
_cell.length_b   1.000
_cell.length_c   1.000
_cell.angle_alpha   90.00
_cell.angle_beta   90.00
_cell.angle_gamma   90.00
#
_symmetry.space_group_name_H-M   'P 1'
#
loop_
_entity.id
_entity.type
_entity.pdbx_description
1 polymer ?
#
loop_
_entity_poly.entity_id
_entity_poly.type
_entity_poly.pdbx_seq_one_letter_code
_entity_poly.pdbx_strand_id
1 'polypeptide(L)'
;MELWALRVSRAKSSTPLLAPLLAGQKKSSPFWTFEYYQTFFDVDTYQVFDRIKGSLLPVPGKNFVRLYVRSNPDLYGPFWICATLVFAIAISGNLSNFLIHLGEKTYHYVPEFQKVSIAATIIYAYAWLVPLALWGFLMWRNSKVMNIVSYSFLEIVCVYGYSLFIYIPTAVLWIIPQRVVRWVLVMIALGISGSVLAMTFWPAVREDNRRVALATIVTIVLLHVLLSVGCLAYFFDAPEMDHLPTTTATPNQTVAAAKSS
;
A
#
# COMPACT_ATOMS: atom_id res chain seq x y z
N MET A 1 24.35 -67.29 -13.10
CA MET A 1 24.72 -65.99 -12.49
C MET A 1 24.02 -64.79 -13.14
N GLU A 2 23.46 -64.92 -14.35
CA GLU A 2 22.80 -63.82 -15.10
C GLU A 2 21.42 -63.36 -14.57
N LEU A 3 20.65 -64.22 -13.91
CA LEU A 3 19.29 -63.87 -13.44
C LEU A 3 19.26 -63.01 -12.16
N TRP A 4 20.32 -63.04 -11.34
CA TRP A 4 20.43 -62.20 -10.14
C TRP A 4 20.84 -60.77 -10.47
N ALA A 5 21.71 -60.57 -11.48
CA ALA A 5 22.17 -59.26 -11.92
C ALA A 5 21.02 -58.41 -12.53
N LEU A 6 20.10 -59.05 -13.27
CA LEU A 6 18.95 -58.37 -13.87
C LEU A 6 17.91 -57.91 -12.82
N ARG A 7 17.77 -58.62 -11.69
CA ARG A 7 16.82 -58.25 -10.63
C ARG A 7 17.34 -57.08 -9.78
N VAL A 8 18.66 -56.99 -9.56
CA VAL A 8 19.29 -55.84 -8.88
C VAL A 8 19.32 -54.59 -9.80
N SER A 9 19.51 -54.78 -11.11
CA SER A 9 19.46 -53.66 -12.08
C SER A 9 18.05 -53.06 -12.20
N ARG A 10 16.99 -53.87 -12.16
CA ARG A 10 15.59 -53.40 -12.24
C ARG A 10 15.09 -52.72 -10.95
N ALA A 11 15.72 -53.00 -9.80
CA ALA A 11 15.44 -52.29 -8.55
C ALA A 11 16.14 -50.91 -8.47
N LYS A 12 17.20 -50.69 -9.26
CA LYS A 12 17.96 -49.42 -9.27
C LYS A 12 17.46 -48.41 -10.33
N SER A 13 16.62 -48.84 -11.28
CA SER A 13 16.12 -48.00 -12.38
C SER A 13 14.75 -47.35 -12.13
N SER A 14 14.11 -47.59 -10.98
CA SER A 14 12.76 -47.08 -10.67
C SER A 14 12.74 -45.82 -9.78
N THR A 15 13.89 -45.28 -9.39
CA THR A 15 14.00 -44.17 -8.43
C THR A 15 14.56 -42.82 -8.93
N PRO A 16 14.47 -42.40 -10.22
CA PRO A 16 14.63 -40.99 -10.57
C PRO A 16 13.31 -40.26 -10.88
N LEU A 17 12.20 -40.98 -11.10
CA LEU A 17 10.92 -40.39 -11.51
C LEU A 17 9.96 -40.05 -10.36
N LEU A 18 10.21 -40.54 -9.14
CA LEU A 18 9.41 -40.23 -7.95
C LEU A 18 9.86 -38.95 -7.23
N ALA A 19 11.13 -38.53 -7.40
CA ALA A 19 11.65 -37.33 -6.75
C ALA A 19 10.95 -36.02 -7.21
N PRO A 20 10.61 -35.83 -8.51
CA PRO A 20 9.85 -34.66 -8.94
C PRO A 20 8.38 -34.71 -8.50
N LEU A 21 7.82 -35.90 -8.28
CA LEU A 21 6.42 -36.07 -7.84
C LEU A 21 6.22 -35.75 -6.35
N LEU A 22 7.26 -35.90 -5.53
CA LEU A 22 7.25 -35.49 -4.12
C LEU A 22 7.58 -33.99 -3.91
N ALA A 23 8.21 -33.34 -4.90
CA ALA A 23 8.44 -31.89 -4.88
C ALA A 23 7.12 -31.08 -5.01
N GLY A 24 6.01 -31.74 -5.39
CA GLY A 24 4.70 -31.12 -5.58
C GLY A 24 3.75 -31.18 -4.38
N GLN A 25 4.14 -31.80 -3.27
CA GLN A 25 3.36 -31.78 -2.02
C GLN A 25 4.05 -30.86 -1.01
N LYS A 26 4.14 -29.55 -1.32
CA LYS A 26 4.37 -28.56 -0.25
C LYS A 26 3.17 -28.71 0.70
N LYS A 27 3.39 -29.40 1.82
CA LYS A 27 2.43 -29.47 2.94
C LYS A 27 2.04 -28.01 3.23
N SER A 28 0.76 -27.69 3.03
CA SER A 28 0.23 -26.37 3.35
C SER A 28 0.62 -26.06 4.78
N SER A 29 1.53 -25.10 4.95
CA SER A 29 2.00 -24.71 6.26
C SER A 29 0.83 -24.07 7.00
N PRO A 30 0.61 -24.37 8.28
CA PRO A 30 -0.46 -23.73 9.02
C PRO A 30 -0.31 -22.21 8.99
N PHE A 31 -1.42 -21.47 8.97
CA PHE A 31 -1.42 -20.01 8.77
C PHE A 31 -0.64 -19.22 9.82
N TRP A 32 -0.32 -19.82 10.96
CA TRP A 32 0.44 -19.22 12.06
C TRP A 32 1.95 -19.47 11.96
N THR A 33 2.44 -20.25 11.00
CA THR A 33 3.87 -20.51 10.86
C THR A 33 4.52 -19.50 9.93
N PHE A 34 5.81 -19.26 10.13
CA PHE A 34 6.58 -18.33 9.30
C PHE A 34 6.62 -18.77 7.83
N GLU A 35 6.71 -20.08 7.58
CA GLU A 35 6.75 -20.67 6.25
C GLU A 35 5.49 -20.37 5.44
N TYR A 36 4.34 -20.22 6.10
CA TYR A 36 3.11 -19.79 5.45
C TYR A 36 3.20 -18.35 4.94
N TYR A 37 3.78 -17.43 5.72
CA TYR A 37 3.93 -16.05 5.28
C TYR A 37 5.05 -15.87 4.26
N GLN A 38 6.12 -16.67 4.36
CA GLN A 38 7.25 -16.63 3.45
C GLN A 38 6.80 -16.78 1.98
N THR A 39 5.78 -17.60 1.70
CA THR A 39 5.28 -17.77 0.33
C THR A 39 4.69 -16.51 -0.28
N PHE A 40 4.22 -15.53 0.51
CA PHE A 40 3.72 -14.25 0.00
C PHE A 40 4.82 -13.20 -0.21
N PHE A 41 6.05 -13.49 0.24
CA PHE A 41 7.24 -12.67 0.02
C PHE A 41 8.22 -13.32 -0.99
N ASP A 42 8.00 -14.58 -1.33
CA ASP A 42 8.75 -15.33 -2.34
C ASP A 42 8.28 -14.95 -3.75
N VAL A 43 8.65 -13.74 -4.18
CA VAL A 43 8.27 -13.17 -5.49
C VAL A 43 9.49 -12.86 -6.36
N ASP A 44 9.37 -13.14 -7.65
CA ASP A 44 10.39 -12.73 -8.60
C ASP A 44 10.26 -11.26 -8.97
N THR A 45 11.41 -10.62 -9.24
CA THR A 45 11.51 -9.24 -9.71
C THR A 45 10.58 -8.95 -10.89
N TYR A 46 10.51 -9.85 -11.87
CA TYR A 46 9.65 -9.69 -13.06
C TYR A 46 8.16 -9.64 -12.71
N GLN A 47 7.71 -10.43 -11.73
CA GLN A 47 6.31 -10.43 -11.28
C GLN A 47 5.93 -9.08 -10.67
N VAL A 48 6.82 -8.51 -9.85
CA VAL A 48 6.63 -7.18 -9.26
C VAL A 48 6.57 -6.10 -10.34
N PHE A 49 7.48 -6.13 -11.32
CA PHE A 49 7.47 -5.15 -12.41
C PHE A 49 6.22 -5.23 -13.29
N ASP A 50 5.74 -6.44 -13.59
CA ASP A 50 4.53 -6.60 -14.40
C ASP A 50 3.28 -6.12 -13.65
N ARG A 51 3.21 -6.35 -12.34
CA ARG A 51 2.16 -5.77 -11.48
C ARG A 51 2.22 -4.25 -11.44
N ILE A 52 3.42 -3.67 -11.32
CA ILE A 52 3.59 -2.21 -11.39
C ILE A 52 3.09 -1.68 -12.73
N LYS A 53 3.54 -2.26 -13.85
CA LYS A 53 3.08 -1.84 -15.19
C LYS A 53 1.56 -1.96 -15.34
N GLY A 54 0.98 -3.06 -14.86
CA GLY A 54 -0.47 -3.26 -14.86
C GLY A 54 -1.23 -2.25 -14.00
N SER A 55 -0.63 -1.77 -12.90
CA SER A 55 -1.21 -0.74 -12.03
C SER A 55 -1.07 0.68 -12.60
N LEU A 56 -0.18 0.88 -13.57
CA LEU A 56 0.01 2.16 -14.26
C LEU A 56 -0.79 2.24 -15.57
N LEU A 57 -1.09 1.09 -16.18
CA LEU A 57 -1.80 0.98 -17.44
C LEU A 57 -3.08 0.16 -17.26
N PRO A 58 -4.16 0.77 -16.72
CA PRO A 58 -5.45 0.11 -16.62
C PRO A 58 -6.01 -0.14 -18.03
N VAL A 59 -5.94 -1.38 -18.51
CA VAL A 59 -6.47 -1.77 -19.82
C VAL A 59 -7.97 -2.12 -19.69
N PRO A 60 -8.88 -1.41 -20.37
CA PRO A 60 -10.30 -1.73 -20.34
C PRO A 60 -10.57 -3.17 -20.81
N GLY A 61 -11.41 -3.90 -20.08
CA GLY A 61 -11.75 -5.31 -20.37
C GLY A 61 -10.80 -6.36 -19.78
N LYS A 62 -9.72 -5.93 -19.12
CA LYS A 62 -8.71 -6.79 -18.49
C LYS A 62 -8.67 -6.51 -16.98
N ASN A 63 -9.13 -7.44 -16.16
CA ASN A 63 -9.20 -7.27 -14.69
C ASN A 63 -7.81 -7.51 -14.05
N PHE A 64 -7.30 -6.53 -13.28
CA PHE A 64 -5.96 -6.59 -12.69
C PHE A 64 -5.75 -7.84 -11.82
N VAL A 65 -6.72 -8.16 -10.96
CA VAL A 65 -6.64 -9.36 -10.11
C VAL A 65 -6.54 -10.61 -10.97
N ARG A 66 -7.41 -10.74 -11.98
CA ARG A 66 -7.44 -11.94 -12.83
C ARG A 66 -6.15 -12.14 -13.62
N LEU A 67 -5.48 -11.07 -14.03
CA LEU A 67 -4.31 -11.14 -14.90
C LEU A 67 -2.99 -11.24 -14.14
N TYR A 68 -2.87 -10.54 -13.01
CA TYR A 68 -1.58 -10.36 -12.35
C TYR A 68 -1.53 -10.92 -10.93
N VAL A 69 -2.67 -11.19 -10.29
CA VAL A 69 -2.73 -11.50 -8.85
C VAL A 69 -3.25 -12.91 -8.57
N ARG A 70 -4.25 -13.41 -9.32
CA ARG A 70 -5.01 -14.63 -8.99
C ARG A 70 -4.18 -15.91 -8.91
N SER A 71 -3.05 -15.97 -9.59
CA SER A 71 -2.14 -17.12 -9.59
C SER A 71 -1.18 -17.12 -8.40
N ASN A 72 -0.87 -15.96 -7.79
CA ASN A 72 0.05 -15.81 -6.66
C ASN A 72 -0.08 -14.41 -6.03
N PRO A 73 -1.07 -14.13 -5.16
CA PRO A 73 -1.12 -12.85 -4.45
C PRO A 73 0.11 -12.69 -3.55
N ASP A 74 0.65 -11.47 -3.44
CA ASP A 74 1.84 -11.18 -2.64
C ASP A 74 1.60 -10.09 -1.59
N LEU A 75 2.47 -10.09 -0.57
CA LEU A 75 2.58 -9.02 0.43
C LEU A 75 3.84 -8.17 0.23
N TYR A 76 4.80 -8.63 -0.59
CA TYR A 76 6.04 -7.92 -0.87
C TYR A 76 5.78 -6.53 -1.46
N GLY A 77 5.04 -6.45 -2.57
CA GLY A 77 4.70 -5.21 -3.26
C GLY A 77 3.99 -4.22 -2.34
N PRO A 78 2.83 -4.56 -1.76
CA PRO A 78 2.11 -3.68 -0.83
C PRO A 78 2.98 -3.17 0.32
N PHE A 79 3.79 -4.03 0.93
CA PHE A 79 4.66 -3.63 2.04
C PHE A 79 5.71 -2.60 1.59
N TRP A 80 6.47 -2.90 0.54
CA TRP A 80 7.58 -2.05 0.09
C TRP A 80 7.11 -0.78 -0.63
N ILE A 81 6.03 -0.84 -1.39
CA ILE A 81 5.43 0.35 -2.02
C ILE A 81 4.92 1.31 -0.95
N CYS A 82 4.26 0.82 0.11
CA CYS A 82 3.84 1.68 1.21
C CYS A 82 5.04 2.30 1.94
N ALA A 83 6.06 1.50 2.27
CA ALA A 83 7.25 2.00 2.96
C ALA A 83 7.97 3.10 2.14
N THR A 84 8.19 2.86 0.85
CA THR A 84 8.84 3.83 -0.04
C THR A 84 8.00 5.09 -0.21
N LEU A 85 6.68 4.96 -0.34
CA LEU A 85 5.78 6.11 -0.41
C LEU A 85 5.81 6.96 0.86
N VAL A 86 5.83 6.34 2.05
CA VAL A 86 5.94 7.04 3.33
C VAL A 86 7.19 7.90 3.39
N PHE A 87 8.35 7.32 3.05
CA PHE A 87 9.60 8.07 3.02
C PHE A 87 9.62 9.13 1.94
N ALA A 88 9.09 8.85 0.74
CA ALA A 88 9.00 9.82 -0.34
C ALA A 88 8.16 11.04 0.08
N ILE A 89 6.95 10.85 0.61
CA ILE A 89 6.10 11.93 1.09
C ILE A 89 6.79 12.73 2.20
N ALA A 90 7.35 12.06 3.20
CA ALA A 90 7.95 12.74 4.35
C ALA A 90 9.20 13.55 3.95
N ILE A 91 10.10 12.98 3.14
CA ILE A 91 11.33 13.65 2.69
C ILE A 91 10.97 14.78 1.72
N SER A 92 10.13 14.51 0.71
CA SER A 92 9.73 15.50 -0.28
C SER A 92 8.92 16.65 0.33
N GLY A 93 8.05 16.38 1.30
CA GLY A 93 7.30 17.41 2.02
C GLY A 93 8.21 18.33 2.85
N ASN A 94 9.16 17.77 3.60
CA ASN A 94 10.17 18.56 4.33
C ASN A 94 11.04 19.40 3.38
N LEU A 95 11.50 18.81 2.27
CA LEU A 95 12.29 19.53 1.27
C LEU A 95 11.48 20.63 0.57
N SER A 96 10.21 20.38 0.27
CA SER A 96 9.35 21.39 -0.34
C SER A 96 9.13 22.58 0.59
N ASN A 97 8.94 22.33 1.90
CA ASN A 97 8.87 23.40 2.90
C ASN A 97 10.19 24.21 2.93
N PHE A 98 11.33 23.53 2.98
CA PHE A 98 12.64 24.20 2.92
C PHE A 98 12.82 25.08 1.67
N LEU A 99 12.34 24.64 0.50
CA LEU A 99 12.42 25.41 -0.74
C LEU A 99 11.49 26.64 -0.75
N ILE A 100 10.35 26.59 -0.07
CA ILE A 100 9.43 27.73 0.05
C ILE A 100 10.08 28.86 0.86
N HIS A 101 10.76 28.51 1.96
CA HIS A 101 11.40 29.48 2.87
C HIS A 101 12.86 29.80 2.50
N LEU A 102 13.32 29.36 1.33
CA LEU A 102 14.70 29.55 0.90
C LEU A 102 15.00 31.05 0.70
N GLY A 103 15.86 31.60 1.55
CA GLY A 103 16.26 33.03 1.49
C GLY A 103 15.63 33.90 2.58
N GLU A 104 14.76 33.36 3.43
CA GLU A 104 14.25 34.07 4.60
C GLU A 104 15.24 34.07 5.76
N LYS A 105 15.73 35.25 6.13
CA LYS A 105 16.78 35.40 7.16
C LYS A 105 16.32 35.03 8.58
N THR A 106 15.01 34.97 8.81
CA THR A 106 14.39 34.65 10.10
C THR A 106 13.90 33.21 10.19
N TYR A 107 13.98 32.43 9.11
CA TYR A 107 13.49 31.06 9.09
C TYR A 107 14.55 30.07 9.59
N HIS A 108 14.31 29.49 10.76
CA HIS A 108 15.13 28.40 11.29
C HIS A 108 14.52 27.05 10.88
N TYR A 109 15.09 26.43 9.86
CA TYR A 109 14.64 25.12 9.41
C TYR A 109 14.85 24.05 10.48
N VAL A 110 13.76 23.39 10.89
CA VAL A 110 13.76 22.22 11.77
C VAL A 110 13.00 21.09 11.06
N PRO A 111 13.65 19.98 10.70
CA PRO A 111 12.96 18.84 10.11
C PRO A 111 11.87 18.28 11.02
N GLU A 112 10.67 18.14 10.47
CA GLU A 112 9.52 17.59 11.20
C GLU A 112 9.50 16.06 11.06
N PHE A 113 10.27 15.36 11.90
CA PHE A 113 10.34 13.89 11.87
C PHE A 113 8.98 13.20 12.13
N GLN A 114 8.07 13.88 12.84
CA GLN A 114 6.71 13.41 13.07
C GLN A 114 5.93 13.15 11.76
N LYS A 115 6.27 13.85 10.66
CA LYS A 115 5.67 13.63 9.34
C LYS A 115 5.84 12.20 8.85
N VAL A 116 6.94 11.51 9.20
CA VAL A 116 7.15 10.10 8.86
C VAL A 116 6.11 9.21 9.54
N SER A 117 5.88 9.40 10.84
CA SER A 117 4.91 8.61 11.60
C SER A 117 3.47 8.87 11.15
N ILE A 118 3.12 10.11 10.83
CA ILE A 118 1.79 10.47 10.31
C ILE A 118 1.59 9.87 8.92
N ALA A 119 2.57 10.02 8.01
CA ALA A 119 2.52 9.41 6.69
C ALA A 119 2.39 7.88 6.79
N ALA A 120 3.19 7.24 7.64
CA ALA A 120 3.11 5.81 7.89
C ALA A 120 1.71 5.39 8.34
N THR A 121 1.14 6.11 9.31
CA THR A 121 -0.19 5.83 9.83
C THR A 121 -1.24 5.93 8.73
N ILE A 122 -1.24 7.03 7.96
CA ILE A 122 -2.23 7.26 6.89
C ILE A 122 -2.10 6.21 5.78
N ILE A 123 -0.90 5.98 5.25
CA ILE A 123 -0.67 5.08 4.12
C ILE A 123 -0.95 3.63 4.50
N TYR A 124 -0.43 3.15 5.63
CA TYR A 124 -0.66 1.77 6.06
C TYR A 124 -2.11 1.54 6.53
N ALA A 125 -2.74 2.52 7.20
CA ALA A 125 -4.17 2.40 7.54
C ALA A 125 -5.02 2.26 6.28
N TYR A 126 -4.76 3.08 5.24
CA TYR A 126 -5.45 2.96 3.96
C TYR A 126 -5.18 1.60 3.30
N ALA A 127 -3.92 1.18 3.19
CA ALA A 127 -3.53 -0.04 2.48
C ALA A 127 -4.00 -1.34 3.15
N TRP A 128 -4.36 -1.32 4.44
CA TRP A 128 -4.80 -2.51 5.17
C TRP A 128 -6.27 -2.45 5.60
N LEU A 129 -6.72 -1.35 6.20
CA LEU A 129 -8.08 -1.26 6.75
C LEU A 129 -9.14 -1.13 5.65
N VAL A 130 -8.86 -0.41 4.56
CA VAL A 130 -9.82 -0.26 3.46
C VAL A 130 -9.99 -1.60 2.72
N PRO A 131 -8.93 -2.34 2.34
CA PRO A 131 -9.06 -3.70 1.83
C PRO A 131 -9.78 -4.66 2.77
N LEU A 132 -9.52 -4.57 4.08
CA LEU A 132 -10.17 -5.42 5.08
C LEU A 132 -11.68 -5.16 5.13
N ALA A 133 -12.08 -3.88 5.19
CA ALA A 133 -13.48 -3.48 5.19
C ALA A 133 -14.19 -3.90 3.88
N LEU A 134 -13.54 -3.68 2.73
CA LEU A 134 -14.07 -4.09 1.43
C LEU A 134 -14.20 -5.62 1.34
N TRP A 135 -13.18 -6.36 1.77
CA TRP A 135 -13.21 -7.82 1.81
C TRP A 135 -14.36 -8.34 2.69
N GLY A 136 -14.50 -7.81 3.91
CA GLY A 136 -15.58 -8.18 4.83
C GLY A 136 -16.96 -7.88 4.24
N PHE A 137 -17.11 -6.72 3.59
CA PHE A 137 -18.32 -6.36 2.87
C PHE A 137 -18.63 -7.32 1.71
N LEU A 138 -17.65 -7.60 0.85
CA LEU A 138 -17.82 -8.51 -0.28
C LEU A 138 -18.14 -9.94 0.20
N MET A 139 -17.50 -10.41 1.28
CA MET A 139 -17.78 -11.73 1.86
C MET A 139 -19.21 -11.83 2.39
N TRP A 140 -19.67 -10.78 3.08
CA TRP A 140 -21.05 -10.68 3.57
C TRP A 140 -22.06 -10.68 2.41
N ARG A 141 -21.79 -9.97 1.31
CA ARG A 141 -22.65 -9.93 0.12
C ARG A 141 -22.64 -11.24 -0.67
N ASN A 142 -21.48 -11.86 -0.87
CA ASN A 142 -21.32 -13.10 -1.63
C ASN A 142 -22.00 -14.30 -0.94
N SER A 143 -22.13 -14.25 0.40
CA SER A 143 -22.95 -15.21 1.16
C SER A 143 -24.46 -15.10 0.87
N LYS A 144 -24.91 -14.03 0.21
CA LYS A 144 -26.32 -13.72 -0.09
C LYS A 144 -26.67 -13.76 -1.59
N VAL A 145 -25.70 -13.52 -2.46
CA VAL A 145 -25.87 -13.43 -3.93
C VAL A 145 -24.93 -14.47 -4.56
N MET A 146 -25.43 -15.39 -5.38
CA MET A 146 -24.67 -16.55 -5.88
C MET A 146 -23.33 -16.14 -6.56
N ASN A 147 -22.28 -16.90 -6.21
CA ASN A 147 -20.85 -16.67 -6.47
C ASN A 147 -20.48 -16.57 -7.97
N ILE A 148 -19.96 -15.42 -8.42
CA ILE A 148 -19.32 -15.28 -9.74
C ILE A 148 -17.85 -14.85 -9.62
N VAL A 149 -17.47 -14.03 -8.62
CA VAL A 149 -16.07 -13.63 -8.36
C VAL A 149 -15.77 -13.51 -6.86
N SER A 150 -15.08 -14.49 -6.30
CA SER A 150 -14.51 -14.42 -4.95
C SER A 150 -13.07 -13.90 -5.02
N TYR A 151 -12.82 -12.82 -4.28
CA TYR A 151 -11.48 -12.29 -4.01
C TYR A 151 -11.08 -12.64 -2.58
N SER A 152 -9.88 -13.19 -2.42
CA SER A 152 -9.21 -13.31 -1.14
C SER A 152 -8.78 -11.93 -0.62
N PHE A 153 -8.66 -11.82 0.70
CA PHE A 153 -8.18 -10.59 1.33
C PHE A 153 -6.82 -10.14 0.77
N LEU A 154 -5.90 -11.08 0.56
CA LEU A 154 -4.56 -10.79 0.03
C LEU A 154 -4.60 -10.28 -1.42
N GLU A 155 -5.52 -10.75 -2.26
CA GLU A 155 -5.69 -10.20 -3.60
C GLU A 155 -6.12 -8.72 -3.57
N ILE A 156 -7.01 -8.37 -2.63
CA ILE A 156 -7.49 -6.99 -2.45
C ILE A 156 -6.36 -6.11 -1.91
N VAL A 157 -5.60 -6.56 -0.91
CA VAL A 157 -4.43 -5.84 -0.37
C VAL A 157 -3.37 -5.64 -1.46
N CYS A 158 -3.10 -6.67 -2.27
CA CYS A 158 -2.18 -6.60 -3.39
C CYS A 158 -2.59 -5.48 -4.37
N VAL A 159 -3.85 -5.49 -4.83
CA VAL A 159 -4.39 -4.45 -5.73
C VAL A 159 -4.23 -3.05 -5.14
N TYR A 160 -4.62 -2.86 -3.89
CA TYR A 160 -4.51 -1.55 -3.22
C TYR A 160 -3.04 -1.12 -3.10
N GLY A 161 -2.15 -2.01 -2.67
CA GLY A 161 -0.72 -1.72 -2.56
C GLY A 161 -0.09 -1.31 -3.88
N TYR A 162 -0.30 -2.06 -4.96
CA TYR A 162 0.23 -1.71 -6.28
C TYR A 162 -0.38 -0.44 -6.84
N SER A 163 -1.68 -0.18 -6.60
CA SER A 163 -2.31 1.06 -7.04
C SER A 163 -1.65 2.31 -6.44
N LEU A 164 -0.99 2.19 -5.27
CA LEU A 164 -0.30 3.32 -4.64
C LEU A 164 1.06 3.65 -5.29
N PHE A 165 1.60 2.79 -6.16
CA PHE A 165 2.93 2.99 -6.74
C PHE A 165 3.07 4.34 -7.45
N ILE A 166 2.05 4.79 -8.18
CA ILE A 166 2.08 6.07 -8.90
C ILE A 166 2.32 7.27 -7.98
N TYR A 167 1.95 7.18 -6.70
CA TYR A 167 2.16 8.27 -5.76
C TYR A 167 3.62 8.45 -5.36
N ILE A 168 4.48 7.43 -5.55
CA ILE A 168 5.92 7.55 -5.25
C ILE A 168 6.58 8.60 -6.15
N PRO A 169 6.56 8.48 -7.50
CA PRO A 169 7.12 9.51 -8.36
C PRO A 169 6.34 10.84 -8.23
N THR A 170 5.03 10.80 -8.00
CA THR A 170 4.22 12.01 -7.78
C THR A 170 4.68 12.79 -6.54
N ALA A 171 4.95 12.11 -5.41
CA ALA A 171 5.42 12.75 -4.18
C ALA A 171 6.77 13.46 -4.37
N VAL A 172 7.68 12.86 -5.15
CA VAL A 172 8.95 13.50 -5.54
C VAL A 172 8.71 14.74 -6.40
N LEU A 173 7.81 14.66 -7.39
CA LEU A 173 7.49 15.81 -8.24
C LEU A 173 6.79 16.95 -7.49
N TRP A 174 6.06 16.65 -6.40
CA TRP A 174 5.44 17.66 -5.52
C TRP A 174 6.43 18.53 -4.73
N ILE A 175 7.73 18.22 -4.76
CA ILE A 175 8.79 19.09 -4.22
C ILE A 175 8.68 20.49 -4.83
N ILE A 176 8.31 20.60 -6.11
CA ILE A 176 8.15 21.87 -6.82
C ILE A 176 6.97 22.64 -6.20
N PRO A 177 7.19 23.82 -5.59
CA PRO A 177 6.16 24.58 -4.88
C PRO A 177 5.28 25.39 -5.83
N GLN A 178 4.72 24.72 -6.84
CA GLN A 178 3.83 25.32 -7.83
C GLN A 178 2.45 24.66 -7.74
N ARG A 179 1.44 25.44 -7.32
CA ARG A 179 0.08 24.94 -7.07
C ARG A 179 -0.49 24.20 -8.28
N VAL A 180 -0.37 24.78 -9.48
CA VAL A 180 -0.90 24.16 -10.71
C VAL A 180 -0.24 22.80 -10.97
N VAL A 181 1.09 22.71 -10.81
CA VAL A 181 1.84 21.46 -11.03
C VAL A 181 1.37 20.39 -10.05
N ARG A 182 1.26 20.72 -8.76
CA ARG A 182 0.82 19.78 -7.72
C ARG A 182 -0.58 19.22 -7.98
N TRP A 183 -1.53 20.10 -8.33
CA TRP A 183 -2.91 19.71 -8.61
C TRP A 183 -3.06 18.94 -9.93
N VAL A 184 -2.30 19.26 -10.97
CA VAL A 184 -2.30 18.45 -12.20
C VAL A 184 -1.77 17.04 -11.92
N LEU A 185 -0.67 16.93 -11.17
CA LEU A 185 -0.08 15.63 -10.81
C LEU A 185 -1.00 14.79 -9.93
N VAL A 186 -1.71 15.39 -8.95
CA VAL A 186 -2.66 14.63 -8.12
C VAL A 186 -3.83 14.11 -8.94
N MET A 187 -4.33 14.88 -9.91
CA MET A 187 -5.42 14.45 -10.78
C MET A 187 -5.01 13.30 -11.70
N ILE A 188 -3.79 13.33 -12.24
CA ILE A 188 -3.24 12.22 -13.04
C ILE A 188 -3.08 10.97 -12.18
N ALA A 189 -2.45 11.09 -11.01
CA ALA A 189 -2.24 9.96 -10.11
C ALA A 189 -3.56 9.33 -9.64
N LEU A 190 -4.55 10.17 -9.26
CA LEU A 190 -5.90 9.74 -8.91
C LEU A 190 -6.62 9.06 -10.06
N GLY A 191 -6.49 9.59 -11.29
CA GLY A 191 -7.11 9.00 -12.48
C GLY A 191 -6.57 7.60 -12.77
N ILE A 192 -5.25 7.44 -12.76
CA ILE A 192 -4.60 6.15 -13.03
C ILE A 192 -4.90 5.15 -11.91
N SER A 193 -4.59 5.50 -10.67
CA SER A 193 -4.76 4.59 -9.53
C SER A 193 -6.22 4.28 -9.22
N GLY A 194 -7.08 5.30 -9.22
CA GLY A 194 -8.52 5.15 -8.98
C GLY A 194 -9.21 4.33 -10.06
N SER A 195 -8.79 4.46 -11.33
CA SER A 195 -9.35 3.62 -12.40
C SER A 195 -8.94 2.15 -12.28
N VAL A 196 -7.72 1.84 -11.84
CA VAL A 196 -7.31 0.45 -11.52
C VAL A 196 -8.22 -0.15 -10.46
N LEU A 197 -8.48 0.58 -9.36
CA LEU A 197 -9.37 0.11 -8.29
C LEU A 197 -10.79 -0.08 -8.81
N ALA A 198 -11.35 0.92 -9.48
CA ALA A 198 -12.72 0.87 -10.00
C ALA A 198 -12.92 -0.27 -11.00
N MET A 199 -12.03 -0.43 -11.99
CA MET A 199 -12.10 -1.50 -12.99
C MET A 199 -11.90 -2.88 -12.37
N THR A 200 -11.09 -2.98 -11.32
CA THR A 200 -10.84 -4.25 -10.63
C THR A 200 -12.05 -4.72 -9.84
N PHE A 201 -12.70 -3.83 -9.09
CA PHE A 201 -13.82 -4.21 -8.21
C PHE A 201 -15.18 -4.13 -8.89
N TRP A 202 -15.33 -3.41 -10.00
CA TRP A 202 -16.59 -3.33 -10.75
C TRP A 202 -17.20 -4.71 -11.07
N PRO A 203 -16.46 -5.70 -11.62
CA PRO A 203 -17.02 -7.03 -11.90
C PRO A 203 -17.50 -7.80 -10.66
N ALA A 204 -16.92 -7.54 -9.49
CA ALA A 204 -17.31 -8.21 -8.25
C ALA A 204 -18.60 -7.65 -7.64
N VAL A 205 -18.97 -6.42 -7.97
CA VAL A 205 -20.17 -5.76 -7.41
C VAL A 205 -21.30 -5.57 -8.42
N ARG A 206 -21.03 -5.60 -9.73
CA ARG A 206 -22.02 -5.26 -10.77
C ARG A 206 -23.20 -6.21 -10.88
N GLU A 207 -23.03 -7.47 -10.47
CA GLU A 207 -24.08 -8.51 -10.52
C GLU A 207 -25.06 -8.38 -9.33
N ASP A 208 -24.72 -7.54 -8.35
CA ASP A 208 -25.60 -7.18 -7.24
C ASP A 208 -26.57 -6.05 -7.65
N ASN A 209 -27.34 -5.52 -6.69
CA ASN A 209 -28.17 -4.35 -6.91
C ASN A 209 -27.32 -3.16 -7.38
N ARG A 210 -27.70 -2.56 -8.51
CA ARG A 210 -27.04 -1.38 -9.12
C ARG A 210 -26.75 -0.27 -8.11
N ARG A 211 -27.64 -0.03 -7.14
CA ARG A 211 -27.42 0.99 -6.09
C ARG A 211 -26.25 0.64 -5.17
N VAL A 212 -26.15 -0.63 -4.77
CA VAL A 212 -25.08 -1.14 -3.90
C VAL A 212 -23.75 -1.16 -4.66
N ALA A 213 -23.77 -1.61 -5.92
CA ALA A 213 -22.60 -1.60 -6.80
C ALA A 213 -22.02 -0.19 -6.95
N LEU A 214 -22.88 0.78 -7.30
CA LEU A 214 -22.49 2.18 -7.44
C LEU A 214 -22.01 2.77 -6.11
N ALA A 215 -22.72 2.53 -5.01
CA ALA A 215 -22.32 3.01 -3.69
C ALA A 215 -20.93 2.49 -3.28
N THR A 216 -20.63 1.22 -3.57
CA THR A 216 -19.33 0.61 -3.26
C THR A 216 -18.21 1.28 -4.07
N ILE A 217 -18.39 1.44 -5.37
CA ILE A 217 -17.38 2.06 -6.25
C ILE A 217 -17.18 3.53 -5.91
N VAL A 218 -18.26 4.28 -5.65
CA VAL A 218 -18.17 5.66 -5.20
C VAL A 218 -17.41 5.75 -3.87
N THR A 219 -17.67 4.85 -2.92
CA THR A 219 -16.95 4.82 -1.63
C THR A 219 -15.46 4.56 -1.83
N ILE A 220 -15.09 3.60 -2.69
CA ILE A 220 -13.67 3.31 -3.03
C ILE A 220 -13.00 4.57 -3.61
N VAL A 221 -13.64 5.20 -4.60
CA VAL A 221 -13.10 6.40 -5.25
C VAL A 221 -13.00 7.56 -4.26
N LEU A 222 -14.01 7.79 -3.42
CA LEU A 222 -14.00 8.86 -2.42
C LEU A 222 -12.89 8.68 -1.39
N LEU A 223 -12.71 7.48 -0.85
CA LEU A 223 -11.61 7.19 0.07
C LEU A 223 -10.24 7.38 -0.60
N HIS A 224 -10.12 7.03 -1.88
CA HIS A 224 -8.89 7.23 -2.64
C HIS A 224 -8.61 8.72 -2.91
N VAL A 225 -9.64 9.50 -3.24
CA VAL A 225 -9.54 10.97 -3.35
C VAL A 225 -9.14 11.59 -2.02
N LEU A 226 -9.75 11.15 -0.91
CA LEU A 226 -9.43 11.64 0.43
C LEU A 226 -7.96 11.38 0.79
N LEU A 227 -7.45 10.19 0.48
CA LEU A 227 -6.04 9.86 0.68
C LEU A 227 -5.14 10.84 -0.09
N SER A 228 -5.36 11.00 -1.39
CA SER A 228 -4.45 11.74 -2.26
C SER A 228 -4.50 13.24 -2.03
N VAL A 229 -5.71 13.80 -1.90
CA VAL A 229 -5.90 15.22 -1.59
C VAL A 229 -5.45 15.50 -0.16
N GLY A 230 -5.72 14.60 0.79
CA GLY A 230 -5.27 14.73 2.18
C GLY A 230 -3.74 14.75 2.28
N CYS A 231 -3.04 13.85 1.57
CA CYS A 231 -1.59 13.84 1.53
C CYS A 231 -1.02 15.11 0.88
N LEU A 232 -1.58 15.55 -0.25
CA LEU A 232 -1.15 16.80 -0.88
C LEU A 232 -1.34 18.00 0.05
N ALA A 233 -2.53 18.11 0.64
CA ALA A 233 -2.91 19.21 1.52
C ALA A 233 -2.04 19.26 2.80
N TYR A 234 -1.80 18.12 3.44
CA TYR A 234 -1.11 18.08 4.72
C TYR A 234 0.43 18.15 4.59
N PHE A 235 1.01 17.49 3.59
CA PHE A 235 2.48 17.39 3.49
C PHE A 235 3.11 18.46 2.61
N PHE A 236 2.35 19.08 1.71
CA PHE A 236 2.89 20.00 0.70
C PHE A 236 2.20 21.37 0.66
N ASP A 237 0.90 21.46 0.96
CA ASP A 237 0.13 22.72 0.95
C ASP A 237 -0.26 23.22 2.36
N ALA A 238 0.23 22.61 3.44
CA ALA A 238 -0.20 22.97 4.79
C ALA A 238 0.17 24.43 5.11
N PRO A 239 -0.80 25.28 5.48
CA PRO A 239 -0.49 26.60 6.01
C PRO A 239 0.26 26.38 7.32
N GLU A 240 1.41 27.05 7.47
CA GLU A 240 2.11 27.09 8.75
C GLU A 240 1.12 27.52 9.81
N MET A 241 0.77 26.59 10.69
CA MET A 241 0.19 26.96 11.97
C MET A 241 1.34 27.61 12.72
N ASP A 242 1.39 28.94 12.63
CA ASP A 242 2.27 29.81 13.41
C ASP A 242 2.45 29.19 14.78
N HIS A 243 3.68 28.82 15.09
CA HIS A 243 4.05 28.29 16.38
C HIS A 243 3.68 29.37 17.40
N LEU A 244 2.53 29.22 18.06
CA LEU A 244 2.19 30.06 19.20
C LEU A 244 3.39 29.99 20.12
N PRO A 245 4.04 31.12 20.47
CA PRO A 245 5.16 31.08 21.38
C PRO A 245 4.63 30.51 22.68
N THR A 246 5.08 29.29 23.01
CA THR A 246 4.88 28.68 24.30
C THR A 246 5.43 29.65 25.33
N THR A 247 4.54 30.48 25.87
CA THR A 247 4.86 31.42 26.94
C THR A 247 5.26 30.54 28.10
N THR A 248 6.57 30.45 28.33
CA THR A 248 7.13 29.65 29.41
C THR A 248 6.76 30.38 30.70
N ALA A 249 5.62 30.02 31.28
CA ALA A 249 5.26 30.44 32.63
C ALA A 249 6.29 29.84 33.58
N THR A 250 7.27 30.64 33.99
CA THR A 250 8.26 30.25 35.00
C THR A 250 7.57 30.23 36.37
N PRO A 251 7.56 29.12 37.13
CA PRO A 251 7.00 29.10 38.47
C PRO A 251 8.04 29.58 39.52
N ASN A 252 7.66 30.62 40.26
CA ASN A 252 8.03 30.99 41.64
C ASN A 252 9.49 30.87 42.14
N GLN A 253 10.03 32.00 42.60
CA GLN A 253 10.83 32.02 43.82
C GLN A 253 10.32 33.08 44.80
N THR A 254 9.53 32.61 45.77
CA THR A 254 9.35 33.23 47.08
C THR A 254 10.65 33.05 47.86
N VAL A 255 11.42 34.12 48.03
CA VAL A 255 12.47 34.18 49.07
C VAL A 255 11.94 35.08 50.17
N ALA A 256 11.40 34.46 51.21
CA ALA A 256 11.26 35.08 52.51
C ALA A 256 12.68 35.27 53.09
N ALA A 257 13.17 36.51 53.09
CA ALA A 257 14.32 36.91 53.88
C ALA A 257 13.81 37.71 55.09
N ALA A 258 13.62 37.02 56.21
CA ALA A 258 13.48 37.65 57.52
C ALA A 258 14.76 37.44 58.32
N LYS A 259 15.23 38.54 58.93
CA LYS A 259 16.24 38.71 59.98
C LYS A 259 17.71 38.91 59.56
N SER A 260 18.21 40.14 59.71
CA SER A 260 18.99 40.55 60.91
C SER A 260 19.54 41.98 60.79
N SER A 261 19.10 42.86 61.70
CA SER A 261 19.82 43.94 62.43
C SER A 261 18.83 45.01 62.87
#